data_AF-A0A965XXS2-F1
#
_entry.id   AF-A0A965XXS2-F1
#
_cell.length_a   1.000
_cell.length_b   1.000
_cell.length_c   1.000
_cell.angle_alpha   90.00
_cell.angle_beta   90.00
_cell.angle_gamma   90.00
#
_symmetry.space_group_name_H-M   'P 1'
#
loop_
_entity.id
_entity.type
_entity.pdbx_description
1 polymer ?
#
loop_
_entity_poly.entity_id
_entity_poly.type
_entity_poly.pdbx_seq_one_letter_code
_entity_poly.pdbx_strand_id
1 'polypeptide(L)'
;METLNMRFNRELKRTLFLLTIVAFAGGLLSCGSNQKPGDRSLLQISERALSDQSSLFYANFVSYPDTLLQLPIGMFDSGTGGLTVMEQFLSLDCFDNVTGEQVADGLPDFDGEDFIYLADQANMPYGVYPSQGKQEYLRELVAKDALFLTTRPNRTKLVVIACNTATAYGLDDVRDLLQRSGTGVVAIGVIDAGVSGAMEVISKEEESFAVGVLATVGTIASQGYQNKLKEFAVSNGYKGKINVVSQGGLGFAEAVDSEPDYISYDAQNVRDNYRGPVVDDSTGIRLELMPFYNFDTTGNALLVTKDSSGHIKEVQLNSAGNYARFHLVTLLQKHRETNPGVKMKSIILGCTHYPYLYDTLAKVVDELR
;
A
#
# COMPACT_ATOMS: atom_id res chain seq x y z
N MET A 1 -0.47 -47.75 19.15
CA MET A 1 -0.89 -49.16 19.03
C MET A 1 -1.77 -49.45 20.24
N GLU A 2 -2.91 -50.12 20.02
CA GLU A 2 -4.00 -50.40 20.98
C GLU A 2 -4.92 -49.20 21.31
N THR A 3 -6.25 -49.21 21.16
CA THR A 3 -7.23 -50.24 20.75
C THR A 3 -8.57 -49.57 20.37
N LEU A 4 -9.14 -50.02 19.25
CA LEU A 4 -10.56 -50.17 18.86
C LEU A 4 -11.70 -49.59 19.74
N ASN A 5 -12.67 -48.91 19.12
CA ASN A 5 -13.96 -49.56 18.80
C ASN A 5 -14.88 -48.76 17.86
N MET A 6 -15.48 -49.49 16.92
CA MET A 6 -16.41 -49.08 15.87
C MET A 6 -17.82 -49.62 16.16
N ARG A 7 -18.83 -48.84 15.75
CA ARG A 7 -20.21 -49.23 15.31
C ARG A 7 -21.25 -49.72 16.34
N PHE A 8 -22.41 -49.07 16.29
CA PHE A 8 -23.83 -49.55 16.20
C PHE A 8 -24.72 -48.41 16.76
N ASN A 9 -25.94 -48.06 16.32
CA ASN A 9 -26.92 -48.67 15.43
C ASN A 9 -27.94 -47.60 14.93
N ARG A 10 -28.64 -47.95 13.84
CA ARG A 10 -29.74 -47.24 13.17
C ARG A 10 -31.09 -47.53 13.84
N GLU A 11 -32.02 -46.56 13.74
CA GLU A 11 -33.48 -46.74 13.51
C GLU A 11 -34.35 -47.50 14.54
N LEU A 12 -35.32 -46.79 15.17
CA LEU A 12 -36.74 -47.21 15.17
C LEU A 12 -37.69 -46.09 15.68
N LYS A 13 -38.53 -45.55 14.76
CA LYS A 13 -40.02 -45.40 14.78
C LYS A 13 -40.71 -44.92 16.08
N ARG A 14 -41.79 -44.11 16.10
CA ARG A 14 -42.88 -43.75 15.16
C ARG A 14 -43.82 -42.78 15.90
N THR A 15 -44.52 -41.88 15.19
CA THR A 15 -45.99 -41.61 15.20
C THR A 15 -46.24 -40.35 14.32
N LEU A 16 -46.61 -40.51 13.03
CA LEU A 16 -47.98 -40.45 12.43
C LEU A 16 -48.61 -39.03 12.50
N PHE A 17 -49.03 -38.34 11.41
CA PHE A 17 -49.97 -38.76 10.36
C PHE A 17 -49.83 -37.92 9.06
N LEU A 18 -50.15 -38.54 7.92
CA LEU A 18 -50.20 -38.01 6.53
C LEU A 18 -51.49 -37.22 6.23
N LEU A 19 -51.43 -36.25 5.31
CA LEU A 19 -52.16 -36.33 4.02
C LEU A 19 -51.78 -35.18 3.07
N THR A 20 -51.47 -35.56 1.83
CA THR A 20 -51.11 -34.72 0.68
C THR A 20 -52.23 -34.83 -0.36
N ILE A 21 -52.73 -33.73 -0.93
CA ILE A 21 -53.34 -33.69 -2.29
C ILE A 21 -53.04 -32.35 -2.98
N VAL A 22 -52.07 -32.40 -3.90
CA VAL A 22 -52.03 -31.97 -5.32
C VAL A 22 -52.72 -30.66 -5.79
N ALA A 23 -51.83 -29.76 -6.24
CA ALA A 23 -51.81 -28.90 -7.45
C ALA A 23 -52.93 -27.89 -7.77
N PHE A 24 -52.51 -26.62 -7.92
CA PHE A 24 -52.87 -25.83 -9.10
C PHE A 24 -51.75 -24.85 -9.47
N ALA A 25 -51.50 -24.73 -10.77
CA ALA A 25 -50.45 -23.95 -11.40
C ALA A 25 -50.71 -22.43 -11.32
N GLY A 26 -49.64 -21.65 -11.17
CA GLY A 26 -49.66 -20.20 -11.30
C GLY A 26 -48.23 -19.67 -11.24
N GLY A 27 -47.61 -19.47 -12.41
CA GLY A 27 -46.25 -18.98 -12.51
C GLY A 27 -46.12 -17.53 -12.05
N LEU A 28 -45.10 -17.26 -11.23
CA LEU A 28 -44.51 -15.94 -11.06
C LEU A 28 -43.01 -16.10 -10.89
N LEU A 29 -42.27 -15.50 -11.81
CA LEU A 29 -40.82 -15.31 -11.76
C LEU A 29 -40.47 -14.52 -10.49
N SER A 30 -39.83 -15.18 -9.53
CA SER A 30 -39.21 -14.53 -8.38
C SER A 30 -37.72 -14.38 -8.67
N CYS A 31 -37.33 -13.24 -9.23
CA CYS A 31 -35.95 -12.76 -9.18
C CYS A 31 -35.67 -12.30 -7.75
N GLY A 32 -34.76 -12.99 -7.06
CA GLY A 32 -34.37 -12.66 -5.70
C GLY A 32 -33.00 -13.21 -5.35
N SER A 33 -31.95 -12.67 -5.98
CA SER A 33 -30.59 -12.78 -5.44
C SER A 33 -30.21 -11.44 -4.81
N ASN A 34 -30.29 -11.37 -3.48
CA ASN A 34 -29.66 -10.32 -2.67
C ASN A 34 -28.14 -10.46 -2.79
N GLN A 35 -27.53 -9.71 -3.70
CA GLN A 35 -26.08 -9.46 -3.70
C GLN A 35 -25.82 -8.04 -3.21
N LYS A 36 -24.85 -7.89 -2.29
CA LYS A 36 -24.47 -6.60 -1.71
C LYS A 36 -23.95 -5.64 -2.81
N PRO A 37 -24.16 -4.32 -2.71
CA PRO A 37 -23.86 -3.37 -3.80
C PRO A 37 -22.37 -3.03 -4.03
N GLY A 38 -21.43 -3.84 -3.53
CA GLY A 38 -19.99 -3.54 -3.55
C GLY A 38 -19.14 -4.44 -4.43
N ASP A 39 -19.70 -5.48 -5.04
CA ASP A 39 -18.92 -6.58 -5.64
C ASP A 39 -18.97 -6.60 -7.18
N ARG A 40 -19.54 -5.57 -7.82
CA ARG A 40 -19.91 -5.60 -9.26
C ARG A 40 -18.94 -4.91 -10.21
N SER A 41 -17.93 -4.18 -9.72
CA SER A 41 -17.08 -3.35 -10.59
C SER A 41 -15.84 -4.10 -11.11
N LEU A 42 -15.17 -4.88 -10.27
CA LEU A 42 -13.92 -5.57 -10.62
C LEU A 42 -14.13 -6.88 -11.35
N LEU A 43 -15.25 -7.56 -11.06
CA LEU A 43 -15.79 -8.61 -11.92
C LEU A 43 -16.12 -8.11 -13.34
N GLN A 44 -16.02 -6.81 -13.64
CA GLN A 44 -16.14 -6.33 -15.03
C GLN A 44 -14.79 -6.19 -15.72
N ILE A 45 -13.73 -5.68 -15.08
CA ILE A 45 -12.48 -5.38 -15.82
C ILE A 45 -11.69 -6.65 -16.13
N SER A 46 -11.51 -7.56 -15.17
CA SER A 46 -10.79 -8.81 -15.40
C SER A 46 -11.57 -9.71 -16.37
N GLU A 47 -12.90 -9.80 -16.22
CA GLU A 47 -13.73 -10.56 -17.17
C GLU A 47 -13.70 -9.95 -18.57
N ARG A 48 -13.76 -8.62 -18.69
CA ARG A 48 -13.64 -7.94 -19.99
C ARG A 48 -12.28 -8.21 -20.62
N ALA A 49 -11.21 -8.13 -19.84
CA ALA A 49 -9.86 -8.36 -20.32
C ALA A 49 -9.65 -9.80 -20.80
N LEU A 50 -10.22 -10.78 -20.09
CA LEU A 50 -10.01 -12.21 -20.40
C LEU A 50 -10.97 -12.74 -21.47
N SER A 51 -12.21 -12.23 -21.54
CA SER A 51 -13.30 -12.90 -22.25
C SER A 51 -14.01 -12.04 -23.31
N ASP A 52 -13.98 -10.71 -23.20
CA ASP A 52 -14.75 -9.81 -24.08
C ASP A 52 -13.87 -9.21 -25.19
N GLN A 53 -13.82 -9.87 -26.35
CA GLN A 53 -13.05 -9.41 -27.51
C GLN A 53 -13.48 -8.04 -28.08
N SER A 54 -14.67 -7.54 -27.69
CA SER A 54 -15.13 -6.20 -28.08
C SER A 54 -14.65 -5.09 -27.14
N SER A 55 -14.12 -5.47 -25.97
CA SER A 55 -13.61 -4.54 -24.98
C SER A 55 -12.30 -3.90 -25.42
N LEU A 56 -12.14 -2.61 -25.14
CA LEU A 56 -10.86 -1.92 -25.27
C LEU A 56 -9.77 -2.51 -24.37
N PHE A 57 -10.16 -3.21 -23.31
CA PHE A 57 -9.25 -3.82 -22.34
C PHE A 57 -8.99 -5.30 -22.62
N TYR A 58 -9.53 -5.85 -23.71
CA TYR A 58 -9.31 -7.24 -24.08
C TYR A 58 -7.82 -7.54 -24.27
N ALA A 59 -7.33 -8.54 -23.54
CA ALA A 59 -5.95 -8.99 -23.57
C ALA A 59 -5.89 -10.39 -24.20
N ASN A 60 -5.31 -10.48 -25.41
CA ASN A 60 -5.08 -11.76 -26.07
C ASN A 60 -3.87 -12.50 -25.45
N PHE A 61 -4.06 -13.05 -24.25
CA PHE A 61 -3.07 -13.83 -23.52
C PHE A 61 -2.76 -15.18 -24.18
N VAL A 62 -3.62 -15.70 -25.06
CA VAL A 62 -3.31 -16.90 -25.87
C VAL A 62 -2.08 -16.67 -26.76
N SER A 63 -1.83 -15.43 -27.15
CA SER A 63 -0.67 -15.05 -27.95
C SER A 63 0.56 -14.63 -27.14
N TYR A 64 0.53 -14.81 -25.82
CA TYR A 64 1.67 -14.50 -24.94
C TYR A 64 2.84 -15.47 -25.22
N PRO A 65 4.10 -15.04 -25.10
CA PRO A 65 5.24 -15.93 -25.32
C PRO A 65 5.27 -17.08 -24.33
N ASP A 66 5.48 -18.30 -24.82
CA ASP A 66 5.59 -19.50 -23.97
C ASP A 66 6.83 -19.46 -23.05
N THR A 67 7.88 -18.74 -23.47
CA THR A 67 9.11 -18.54 -22.67
C THR A 67 9.16 -17.10 -22.19
N LEU A 68 9.06 -16.90 -20.88
CA LEU A 68 9.05 -15.57 -20.26
C LEU A 68 10.45 -14.98 -20.04
N LEU A 69 11.51 -15.81 -20.01
CA LEU A 69 12.85 -15.40 -19.54
C LEU A 69 13.40 -14.15 -20.24
N GLN A 70 13.08 -13.96 -21.53
CA GLN A 70 13.56 -12.85 -22.36
C GLN A 70 12.65 -11.62 -22.34
N LEU A 71 11.54 -11.65 -21.58
CA LEU A 71 10.66 -10.51 -21.43
C LEU A 71 11.13 -9.61 -20.28
N PRO A 72 10.88 -8.29 -20.36
CA PRO A 72 11.27 -7.37 -19.30
C PRO A 72 10.47 -7.58 -18.02
N ILE A 73 10.98 -7.06 -16.91
CA ILE A 73 10.23 -6.86 -15.68
C ILE A 73 9.37 -5.60 -15.84
N GLY A 74 8.06 -5.75 -15.64
CA GLY A 74 7.12 -4.64 -15.61
C GLY A 74 7.01 -4.08 -14.21
N MET A 75 7.10 -2.76 -14.06
CA MET A 75 6.89 -2.09 -12.79
C MET A 75 5.93 -0.93 -12.98
N PHE A 76 5.00 -0.74 -12.04
CA PHE A 76 4.17 0.47 -12.05
C PHE A 76 3.98 1.08 -10.67
N ASP A 77 3.75 2.39 -10.68
CA ASP A 77 3.40 3.21 -9.55
C ASP A 77 2.40 4.28 -9.99
N SER A 78 1.75 4.93 -9.03
CA SER A 78 0.88 6.08 -9.35
C SER A 78 1.66 7.28 -9.92
N GLY A 79 2.99 7.33 -9.76
CA GLY A 79 3.79 8.42 -10.29
C GLY A 79 5.28 8.10 -10.31
N THR A 80 6.10 9.09 -9.98
CA THR A 80 7.57 9.03 -9.93
C THR A 80 8.11 8.49 -8.61
N GLY A 81 7.26 8.35 -7.58
CA GLY A 81 7.65 7.78 -6.29
C GLY A 81 8.26 6.40 -6.45
N GLY A 82 7.65 5.53 -7.25
CA GLY A 82 8.09 4.15 -7.48
C GLY A 82 9.47 4.01 -8.13
N LEU A 83 10.09 5.08 -8.65
CA LEU A 83 11.48 5.03 -9.11
C LEU A 83 12.45 4.71 -7.97
N THR A 84 12.10 4.95 -6.71
CA THR A 84 12.86 4.49 -5.55
C THR A 84 12.92 2.97 -5.46
N VAL A 85 11.85 2.27 -5.87
CA VAL A 85 11.84 0.80 -5.95
C VAL A 85 12.67 0.34 -7.14
N MET A 86 12.55 1.03 -8.29
CA MET A 86 13.37 0.75 -9.47
C MET A 86 14.87 0.89 -9.15
N GLU A 87 15.27 1.95 -8.45
CA GLU A 87 16.66 2.17 -8.03
C GLU A 87 17.20 0.97 -7.22
N GLN A 88 16.38 0.37 -6.34
CA GLN A 88 16.79 -0.83 -5.61
C GLN A 88 17.01 -2.02 -6.55
N PHE A 89 16.12 -2.28 -7.52
CA PHE A 89 16.36 -3.33 -8.52
C PHE A 89 17.65 -3.11 -9.32
N LEU A 90 18.00 -1.85 -9.60
CA LEU A 90 19.21 -1.50 -10.37
C LEU A 90 20.51 -1.54 -9.56
N SER A 91 20.44 -1.58 -8.22
CA SER A 91 21.62 -1.38 -7.36
C SER A 91 21.83 -2.43 -6.26
N LEU A 92 20.82 -3.24 -5.95
CA LEU A 92 20.94 -4.32 -4.97
C LEU A 92 21.95 -5.37 -5.45
N ASP A 93 22.83 -5.77 -4.54
CA ASP A 93 23.86 -6.81 -4.70
C ASP A 93 23.86 -7.62 -3.39
N CYS A 94 22.88 -8.52 -3.28
CA CYS A 94 22.65 -9.34 -2.09
C CYS A 94 22.98 -10.81 -2.34
N PHE A 95 23.13 -11.20 -3.61
CA PHE A 95 23.34 -12.57 -4.04
C PHE A 95 24.47 -12.67 -5.07
N ASP A 96 25.18 -13.80 -5.04
CA ASP A 96 26.15 -14.11 -6.07
C ASP A 96 25.40 -14.57 -7.33
N ASN A 97 25.59 -13.85 -8.42
CA ASN A 97 24.83 -14.00 -9.66
C ASN A 97 25.08 -15.34 -10.38
N VAL A 98 26.10 -16.09 -9.97
CA VAL A 98 26.45 -17.39 -10.55
C VAL A 98 25.94 -18.55 -9.69
N THR A 99 26.13 -18.46 -8.38
CA THR A 99 25.85 -19.54 -7.41
C THR A 99 24.46 -19.43 -6.79
N GLY A 100 23.91 -18.21 -6.73
CA GLY A 100 22.66 -17.91 -6.03
C GLY A 100 22.78 -17.91 -4.50
N GLU A 101 23.99 -17.96 -3.96
CA GLU A 101 24.22 -17.81 -2.52
C GLU A 101 23.95 -16.36 -2.10
N GLN A 102 23.42 -16.17 -0.88
CA GLN A 102 23.11 -14.83 -0.34
C GLN A 102 24.39 -14.14 0.17
N VAL A 103 25.25 -13.76 -0.77
CA VAL A 103 26.50 -13.04 -0.56
C VAL A 103 26.73 -12.12 -1.75
N ALA A 104 27.11 -10.87 -1.50
CA ALA A 104 27.39 -9.91 -2.56
C ALA A 104 28.61 -10.34 -3.39
N ASP A 105 28.53 -10.19 -4.73
CA ASP A 105 29.61 -10.53 -5.67
C ASP A 105 30.20 -9.32 -6.40
N GLY A 106 29.67 -8.12 -6.15
CA GLY A 106 30.10 -6.86 -6.76
C GLY A 106 29.35 -6.51 -8.05
N LEU A 107 28.33 -7.28 -8.43
CA LEU A 107 27.44 -7.02 -9.56
C LEU A 107 25.98 -6.94 -9.06
N PRO A 108 25.16 -6.02 -9.57
CA PRO A 108 23.74 -5.98 -9.20
C PRO A 108 23.02 -7.31 -9.48
N ASP A 109 22.15 -7.74 -8.55
CA ASP A 109 21.42 -9.02 -8.59
C ASP A 109 20.53 -9.16 -9.85
N PHE A 110 20.14 -8.03 -10.43
CA PHE A 110 19.31 -7.95 -11.64
C PHE A 110 20.11 -7.40 -12.84
N ASP A 111 21.43 -7.56 -12.85
CA ASP A 111 22.24 -7.20 -14.02
C ASP A 111 21.81 -8.00 -15.26
N GLY A 112 21.63 -7.32 -16.39
CA GLY A 112 21.10 -7.90 -17.62
C GLY A 112 19.58 -7.99 -17.73
N GLU A 113 18.83 -7.53 -16.72
CA GLU A 113 17.38 -7.41 -16.80
C GLU A 113 16.92 -6.14 -17.53
N ASP A 114 15.95 -6.29 -18.42
CA ASP A 114 15.24 -5.17 -19.03
C ASP A 114 14.02 -4.79 -18.18
N PHE A 115 13.72 -3.49 -18.08
CA PHE A 115 12.60 -2.98 -17.29
C PHE A 115 11.65 -2.13 -18.15
N ILE A 116 10.35 -2.26 -17.89
CA ILE A 116 9.32 -1.33 -18.35
C ILE A 116 8.68 -0.70 -17.12
N TYR A 117 8.83 0.62 -16.96
CA TYR A 117 8.22 1.37 -15.89
C TYR A 117 7.01 2.18 -16.38
N LEU A 118 5.89 2.05 -15.69
CA LEU A 118 4.69 2.86 -15.90
C LEU A 118 4.45 3.77 -14.69
N ALA A 119 4.40 5.08 -14.94
CA ALA A 119 3.93 6.07 -13.98
C ALA A 119 2.50 6.52 -14.36
N ASP A 120 1.48 6.15 -13.59
CA ASP A 120 0.09 6.56 -13.85
C ASP A 120 -0.23 7.98 -13.33
N GLN A 121 0.56 8.96 -13.79
CA GLN A 121 0.41 10.35 -13.37
C GLN A 121 -0.97 10.95 -13.71
N ALA A 122 -1.66 10.40 -14.71
CA ALA A 122 -2.98 10.89 -15.10
C ALA A 122 -4.05 10.64 -14.02
N ASN A 123 -3.84 9.64 -13.14
CA ASN A 123 -4.76 9.29 -12.06
C ASN A 123 -4.12 9.42 -10.67
N MET A 124 -2.96 10.08 -10.56
CA MET A 124 -2.36 10.35 -9.26
C MET A 124 -3.13 11.45 -8.50
N PRO A 125 -3.08 11.48 -7.16
CA PRO A 125 -2.46 10.51 -6.27
C PRO A 125 -3.40 9.34 -5.90
N TYR A 126 -2.89 8.10 -5.87
CA TYR A 126 -3.71 6.94 -5.50
C TYR A 126 -4.14 6.95 -4.02
N GLY A 127 -3.36 7.59 -3.16
CA GLY A 127 -3.58 7.65 -1.72
C GLY A 127 -4.93 8.24 -1.29
N VAL A 128 -5.58 9.05 -2.12
CA VAL A 128 -6.81 9.80 -1.74
C VAL A 128 -8.11 9.10 -2.14
N TYR A 129 -8.08 8.11 -3.05
CA TYR A 129 -9.29 7.45 -3.53
C TYR A 129 -10.09 6.76 -2.41
N PRO A 130 -9.47 6.07 -1.43
CA PRO A 130 -10.22 5.44 -0.35
C PRO A 130 -11.01 6.43 0.49
N SER A 131 -10.43 7.58 0.84
CA SER A 131 -11.14 8.63 1.60
C SER A 131 -12.27 9.29 0.81
N GLN A 132 -12.23 9.21 -0.52
CA GLN A 132 -13.31 9.66 -1.40
C GLN A 132 -14.37 8.57 -1.67
N GLY A 133 -14.25 7.38 -1.06
CA GLY A 133 -15.13 6.24 -1.31
C GLY A 133 -14.95 5.61 -2.69
N LYS A 134 -13.83 5.87 -3.38
CA LYS A 134 -13.53 5.42 -4.75
C LYS A 134 -12.55 4.24 -4.80
N GLN A 135 -12.52 3.43 -3.75
CA GLN A 135 -11.63 2.26 -3.64
C GLN A 135 -11.83 1.23 -4.76
N GLU A 136 -13.07 1.02 -5.22
CA GLU A 136 -13.35 0.13 -6.35
C GLU A 136 -12.77 0.65 -7.67
N TYR A 137 -12.82 1.96 -7.88
CA TYR A 137 -12.20 2.60 -9.04
C TYR A 137 -10.67 2.52 -8.98
N LEU A 138 -10.08 2.70 -7.80
CA LEU A 138 -8.64 2.48 -7.60
C LEU A 138 -8.23 1.05 -7.98
N ARG A 139 -8.99 0.04 -7.54
CA ARG A 139 -8.72 -1.37 -7.90
C ARG A 139 -8.82 -1.59 -9.42
N GLU A 140 -9.77 -0.93 -10.08
CA GLU A 140 -9.90 -0.95 -11.55
C GLU A 140 -8.66 -0.33 -12.24
N LEU A 141 -8.16 0.81 -11.75
CA LEU A 141 -6.93 1.43 -12.25
C LEU A 141 -5.72 0.50 -12.13
N VAL A 142 -5.54 -0.09 -10.93
CA VAL A 142 -4.44 -1.04 -10.67
C VAL A 142 -4.48 -2.25 -11.61
N ALA A 143 -5.67 -2.77 -11.92
CA ALA A 143 -5.82 -3.83 -12.91
C ALA A 143 -5.47 -3.36 -14.35
N LYS A 144 -5.84 -2.13 -14.72
CA LYS A 144 -5.52 -1.54 -16.02
C LYS A 144 -4.02 -1.32 -16.21
N ASP A 145 -3.32 -0.89 -15.16
CA ASP A 145 -1.86 -0.73 -15.19
C ASP A 145 -1.15 -2.07 -15.38
N ALA A 146 -1.61 -3.11 -14.67
CA ALA A 146 -1.11 -4.46 -14.88
C ALA A 146 -1.41 -4.97 -16.30
N LEU A 147 -2.60 -4.69 -16.84
CA LEU A 147 -2.94 -5.03 -18.24
C LEU A 147 -2.06 -4.28 -19.23
N PHE A 148 -1.75 -3.01 -19.00
CA PHE A 148 -0.84 -2.25 -19.85
C PHE A 148 0.54 -2.91 -19.93
N LEU A 149 1.07 -3.40 -18.80
CA LEU A 149 2.37 -4.09 -18.73
C LEU A 149 2.34 -5.54 -19.25
N THR A 150 1.16 -6.13 -19.39
CA THR A 150 0.99 -7.54 -19.81
C THR A 150 0.23 -7.68 -21.13
N THR A 151 0.07 -6.59 -21.87
CA THR A 151 -0.48 -6.61 -23.23
C THR A 151 0.53 -6.04 -24.23
N ARG A 152 0.23 -6.11 -25.53
CA ARG A 152 1.11 -5.54 -26.54
C ARG A 152 1.07 -4.00 -26.47
N PRO A 153 2.21 -3.31 -26.60
CA PRO A 153 3.53 -3.87 -26.97
C PRO A 153 4.40 -4.35 -25.79
N ASN A 154 4.00 -4.15 -24.52
CA ASN A 154 4.90 -4.19 -23.37
C ASN A 154 5.26 -5.59 -22.84
N ARG A 155 4.32 -6.55 -22.81
CA ARG A 155 4.50 -7.96 -22.37
C ARG A 155 5.71 -8.24 -21.45
N THR A 156 5.45 -8.36 -20.16
CA THR A 156 6.47 -8.54 -19.12
C THR A 156 6.49 -9.96 -18.54
N LYS A 157 7.59 -10.38 -17.91
CA LYS A 157 7.69 -11.70 -17.21
C LYS A 157 7.24 -11.65 -15.76
N LEU A 158 7.28 -10.47 -15.16
CA LEU A 158 6.96 -10.19 -13.77
C LEU A 158 6.30 -8.82 -13.72
N VAL A 159 5.26 -8.67 -12.90
CA VAL A 159 4.66 -7.37 -12.58
C VAL A 159 5.03 -6.98 -11.14
N VAL A 160 5.68 -5.85 -10.98
CA VAL A 160 6.03 -5.24 -9.70
C VAL A 160 5.11 -4.05 -9.45
N ILE A 161 4.26 -4.16 -8.43
CA ILE A 161 3.44 -3.05 -7.95
C ILE A 161 4.28 -2.24 -6.97
N ALA A 162 4.99 -1.22 -7.47
CA ALA A 162 5.84 -0.37 -6.65
C ALA A 162 5.01 0.56 -5.73
N CYS A 163 3.80 0.92 -6.13
CA CYS A 163 2.92 1.74 -5.29
C CYS A 163 2.41 0.97 -4.07
N ASN A 164 2.62 1.54 -2.88
CA ASN A 164 2.12 0.99 -1.62
C ASN A 164 0.58 0.96 -1.58
N THR A 165 -0.07 2.04 -2.06
CA THR A 165 -1.53 2.13 -2.08
C THR A 165 -2.12 1.17 -3.13
N ALA A 166 -1.52 1.05 -4.31
CA ALA A 166 -1.93 0.05 -5.29
C ALA A 166 -1.77 -1.38 -4.73
N THR A 167 -0.64 -1.66 -4.08
CA THR A 167 -0.38 -2.96 -3.45
C THR A 167 -1.46 -3.28 -2.40
N ALA A 168 -1.81 -2.30 -1.56
CA ALA A 168 -2.80 -2.48 -0.50
C ALA A 168 -4.21 -2.82 -0.99
N TYR A 169 -4.59 -2.34 -2.17
CA TYR A 169 -5.96 -2.45 -2.67
C TYR A 169 -6.13 -3.45 -3.81
N GLY A 170 -5.14 -3.58 -4.71
CA GLY A 170 -5.30 -4.30 -5.97
C GLY A 170 -4.30 -5.42 -6.25
N LEU A 171 -3.33 -5.70 -5.38
CA LEU A 171 -2.37 -6.80 -5.61
C LEU A 171 -3.06 -8.15 -5.81
N ASP A 172 -4.06 -8.46 -4.98
CA ASP A 172 -4.77 -9.73 -5.06
C ASP A 172 -5.64 -9.82 -6.33
N ASP A 173 -6.22 -8.70 -6.78
CA ASP A 173 -6.98 -8.63 -8.04
C ASP A 173 -6.08 -8.86 -9.25
N VAL A 174 -4.88 -8.26 -9.25
CA VAL A 174 -3.88 -8.46 -10.30
C VAL A 174 -3.39 -9.91 -10.29
N ARG A 175 -3.16 -10.50 -9.12
CA ARG A 175 -2.78 -11.92 -9.00
C ARG A 175 -3.86 -12.84 -9.58
N ASP A 176 -5.14 -12.62 -9.26
CA ASP A 176 -6.26 -13.39 -9.83
C ASP A 176 -6.30 -13.24 -11.36
N LEU A 177 -6.24 -12.02 -11.88
CA LEU A 177 -6.22 -11.73 -13.31
C LEU A 177 -5.10 -12.50 -14.02
N LEU A 178 -3.86 -12.40 -13.51
CA LEU A 178 -2.69 -13.03 -14.13
C LEU A 178 -2.73 -14.56 -13.99
N GLN A 179 -3.19 -15.09 -12.86
CA GLN A 179 -3.39 -16.54 -12.71
C GLN A 179 -4.38 -17.07 -13.73
N ARG A 180 -5.52 -16.38 -13.90
CA ARG A 180 -6.57 -16.77 -14.85
C ARG A 180 -6.17 -16.57 -16.31
N SER A 181 -5.22 -15.68 -16.58
CA SER A 181 -4.66 -15.49 -17.93
C SER A 181 -3.92 -16.72 -18.46
N GLY A 182 -3.42 -17.59 -17.57
CA GLY A 182 -2.65 -18.78 -17.94
C GLY A 182 -1.24 -18.49 -18.49
N THR A 183 -0.77 -17.24 -18.44
CA THR A 183 0.53 -16.84 -19.00
C THR A 183 1.74 -17.27 -18.17
N GLY A 184 1.54 -17.60 -16.89
CA GLY A 184 2.62 -17.85 -15.94
C GLY A 184 3.27 -16.59 -15.34
N VAL A 185 2.87 -15.40 -15.80
CA VAL A 185 3.31 -14.12 -15.20
C VAL A 185 2.75 -14.01 -13.78
N VAL A 186 3.56 -13.53 -12.85
CA VAL A 186 3.17 -13.30 -11.45
C VAL A 186 3.27 -11.83 -11.09
N ALA A 187 2.57 -11.43 -10.03
CA ALA A 187 2.66 -10.09 -9.45
C ALA A 187 3.17 -10.10 -8.01
N ILE A 188 4.10 -9.19 -7.73
CA ILE A 188 4.62 -8.89 -6.39
C ILE A 188 4.33 -7.43 -6.04
N GLY A 189 4.25 -7.14 -4.75
CA GLY A 189 4.03 -5.78 -4.23
C GLY A 189 4.94 -5.46 -3.06
N VAL A 190 4.97 -4.20 -2.67
CA VAL A 190 5.98 -3.66 -1.75
C VAL A 190 5.67 -3.81 -0.26
N ILE A 191 4.41 -4.09 0.12
CA ILE A 191 4.01 -4.18 1.53
C ILE A 191 4.71 -5.35 2.24
N ASP A 192 4.70 -6.54 1.63
CA ASP A 192 5.30 -7.73 2.24
C ASP A 192 6.83 -7.55 2.41
N ALA A 193 7.49 -6.90 1.44
CA ALA A 193 8.91 -6.57 1.53
C ALA A 193 9.21 -5.58 2.67
N GLY A 194 8.42 -4.50 2.79
CA GLY A 194 8.55 -3.53 3.88
C GLY A 194 8.31 -4.16 5.27
N VAL A 195 7.36 -5.09 5.37
CA VAL A 195 7.12 -5.86 6.59
C VAL A 195 8.30 -6.76 6.92
N SER A 196 8.83 -7.50 5.94
CA SER A 196 9.97 -8.39 6.15
C SER A 196 11.19 -7.63 6.68
N GLY A 197 11.59 -6.55 6.00
CA GLY A 197 12.75 -5.75 6.42
C GLY A 197 12.57 -5.08 7.79
N ALA A 198 11.35 -4.61 8.11
CA ALA A 198 11.08 -4.02 9.42
C ALA A 198 11.13 -5.03 10.58
N MET A 199 10.86 -6.30 10.30
CA MET A 199 10.83 -7.37 11.29
C MET A 199 12.19 -8.07 11.47
N GLU A 200 13.05 -8.03 10.45
CA GLU A 200 14.38 -8.65 10.46
C GLU A 200 15.29 -8.14 11.59
N VAL A 201 15.19 -6.84 11.91
CA VAL A 201 15.96 -6.20 13.00
C VAL A 201 15.37 -6.44 14.39
N ILE A 202 14.27 -7.20 14.50
CA ILE A 202 13.53 -7.42 15.75
C ILE A 202 13.71 -8.87 16.20
N SER A 203 14.19 -9.05 17.44
CA SER A 203 14.31 -10.37 18.07
C SER A 203 12.93 -11.01 18.28
N LYS A 204 12.84 -12.33 18.04
CA LYS A 204 11.60 -13.11 18.22
C LYS A 204 11.20 -13.26 19.69
N GLU A 205 12.15 -13.04 20.59
CA GLU A 205 12.04 -13.10 22.04
C GLU A 205 11.53 -11.80 22.67
N GLU A 206 11.42 -10.71 21.90
CA GLU A 206 10.86 -9.45 22.39
C GLU A 206 9.42 -9.65 22.90
N GLU A 207 9.16 -9.28 24.16
CA GLU A 207 7.83 -9.45 24.77
C GLU A 207 6.81 -8.42 24.26
N SER A 208 7.27 -7.20 23.96
CA SER A 208 6.44 -6.12 23.42
C SER A 208 7.29 -5.08 22.71
N PHE A 209 6.93 -4.73 21.48
CA PHE A 209 7.61 -3.71 20.69
C PHE A 209 6.62 -2.94 19.81
N ALA A 210 7.08 -1.82 19.25
CA ALA A 210 6.31 -1.06 18.29
C ALA A 210 6.99 -0.98 16.92
N VAL A 211 6.18 -0.97 15.87
CA VAL A 211 6.57 -0.71 14.49
C VAL A 211 5.82 0.52 14.02
N GLY A 212 6.56 1.55 13.62
CA GLY A 212 6.02 2.76 13.01
C GLY A 212 5.69 2.53 11.53
N VAL A 213 4.66 3.18 11.01
CA VAL A 213 4.32 3.15 9.58
C VAL A 213 4.02 4.58 9.13
N LEU A 214 4.87 5.10 8.24
CA LEU A 214 4.65 6.35 7.52
C LEU A 214 4.12 6.01 6.13
N ALA A 215 2.87 6.33 5.83
CA ALA A 215 2.26 5.93 4.56
C ALA A 215 1.18 6.91 4.13
N THR A 216 0.68 6.79 2.89
CA THR A 216 -0.46 7.61 2.45
C THR A 216 -1.69 7.31 3.32
N VAL A 217 -2.62 8.27 3.38
CA VAL A 217 -3.88 8.10 4.13
C VAL A 217 -4.66 6.86 3.66
N GLY A 218 -4.67 6.60 2.34
CA GLY A 218 -5.28 5.41 1.76
C GLY A 218 -4.61 4.11 2.20
N THR A 219 -3.27 4.03 2.18
CA THR A 219 -2.53 2.85 2.64
C THR A 219 -2.79 2.55 4.13
N ILE A 220 -2.97 3.57 4.97
CA ILE A 220 -3.31 3.37 6.38
C ILE A 220 -4.76 2.91 6.53
N ALA A 221 -5.67 3.49 5.76
CA ALA A 221 -7.09 3.12 5.79
C ALA A 221 -7.31 1.65 5.40
N SER A 222 -6.48 1.08 4.50
CA SER A 222 -6.57 -0.33 4.10
C SER A 222 -6.22 -1.33 5.20
N GLN A 223 -5.51 -0.89 6.24
CA GLN A 223 -4.89 -1.77 7.26
C GLN A 223 -3.86 -2.76 6.69
N GLY A 224 -3.36 -2.56 5.47
CA GLY A 224 -2.47 -3.50 4.78
C GLY A 224 -1.23 -3.85 5.60
N TYR A 225 -0.50 -2.84 6.08
CA TYR A 225 0.68 -3.05 6.94
C TYR A 225 0.31 -3.67 8.29
N GLN A 226 -0.77 -3.23 8.93
CA GLN A 226 -1.20 -3.71 10.24
C GLN A 226 -1.54 -5.21 10.19
N ASN A 227 -2.22 -5.63 9.13
CA ASN A 227 -2.60 -7.03 8.93
C ASN A 227 -1.36 -7.87 8.58
N LYS A 228 -0.53 -7.41 7.64
CA LYS A 228 0.68 -8.14 7.23
C LYS A 228 1.74 -8.26 8.32
N LEU A 229 1.94 -7.24 9.16
CA LEU A 229 2.82 -7.35 10.33
C LEU A 229 2.36 -8.45 11.30
N LYS A 230 1.06 -8.53 11.58
CA LYS A 230 0.49 -9.57 12.45
C LYS A 230 0.61 -10.96 11.83
N GLU A 231 0.28 -11.09 10.55
CA GLU A 231 0.39 -12.34 9.80
C GLU A 231 1.84 -12.85 9.75
N PHE A 232 2.79 -11.96 9.41
CA PHE A 232 4.21 -12.27 9.37
C PHE A 232 4.73 -12.72 10.74
N ALA A 233 4.35 -12.00 11.80
CA ALA A 233 4.76 -12.32 13.16
C ALA A 233 4.32 -13.72 13.60
N VAL A 234 3.05 -14.06 13.39
CA VAL A 234 2.51 -15.40 13.68
C VAL A 234 3.24 -16.47 12.86
N SER A 235 3.37 -16.23 11.55
CA SER A 235 3.97 -17.20 10.62
C SER A 235 5.46 -17.46 10.90
N ASN A 236 6.17 -16.48 11.46
CA ASN A 236 7.60 -16.57 11.74
C ASN A 236 7.94 -16.81 13.22
N GLY A 237 6.93 -17.06 14.07
CA GLY A 237 7.12 -17.48 15.47
C GLY A 237 7.46 -16.35 16.45
N TYR A 238 7.11 -15.10 16.13
CA TYR A 238 7.20 -14.00 17.09
C TYR A 238 6.12 -14.17 18.17
N LYS A 239 6.52 -14.11 19.44
CA LYS A 239 5.62 -14.34 20.59
C LYS A 239 5.15 -13.05 21.24
N GLY A 240 5.87 -11.95 21.01
CA GLY A 240 5.60 -10.65 21.60
C GLY A 240 4.36 -9.95 21.08
N LYS A 241 3.90 -8.97 21.86
CA LYS A 241 2.84 -8.05 21.43
C LYS A 241 3.41 -7.01 20.46
N ILE A 242 2.89 -7.00 19.23
CA ILE A 242 3.23 -5.99 18.22
C ILE A 242 2.27 -4.82 18.31
N ASN A 243 2.82 -3.62 18.51
CA ASN A 243 2.06 -2.37 18.53
C ASN A 243 2.36 -1.61 17.24
N VAL A 244 1.41 -1.58 16.31
CA VAL A 244 1.57 -0.85 15.06
C VAL A 244 1.08 0.58 15.26
N VAL A 245 1.96 1.56 15.04
CA VAL A 245 1.63 2.98 15.10
C VAL A 245 1.73 3.53 13.69
N SER A 246 0.70 4.21 13.21
CA SER A 246 0.64 4.67 11.81
C SER A 246 0.32 6.15 11.74
N GLN A 247 0.98 6.84 10.82
CA GLN A 247 0.79 8.26 10.54
C GLN A 247 0.59 8.51 9.04
N GLY A 248 -0.54 9.12 8.71
CA GLY A 248 -0.89 9.48 7.33
C GLY A 248 -0.03 10.64 6.83
N GLY A 249 0.58 10.44 5.67
CA GLY A 249 1.41 11.42 4.98
C GLY A 249 0.59 12.42 4.17
N LEU A 250 -0.38 13.12 4.78
CA LEU A 250 -1.21 14.11 4.07
C LEU A 250 -0.31 15.17 3.41
N GLY A 251 -0.44 15.31 2.09
CA GLY A 251 0.32 16.26 1.28
C GLY A 251 1.81 15.93 1.09
N PHE A 252 2.29 14.78 1.60
CA PHE A 252 3.71 14.43 1.52
C PHE A 252 4.16 14.19 0.08
N ALA A 253 3.46 13.31 -0.63
CA ALA A 253 3.80 12.91 -1.99
C ALA A 253 3.73 14.12 -2.92
N GLU A 254 2.66 14.91 -2.79
CA GLU A 254 2.43 16.13 -3.54
C GLU A 254 3.50 17.19 -3.25
N ALA A 255 3.96 17.29 -2.00
CA ALA A 255 5.07 18.19 -1.66
C ALA A 255 6.42 17.74 -2.26
N VAL A 256 6.70 16.45 -2.29
CA VAL A 256 7.90 15.91 -2.94
C VAL A 256 7.86 16.16 -4.45
N ASP A 257 6.69 15.97 -5.07
CA ASP A 257 6.48 16.20 -6.50
C ASP A 257 6.33 17.70 -6.85
N SER A 258 6.48 18.60 -5.86
CA SER A 258 6.40 20.06 -6.02
C SER A 258 5.06 20.54 -6.59
N GLU A 259 3.95 19.92 -6.21
CA GLU A 259 2.62 20.35 -6.63
C GLU A 259 2.32 21.77 -6.07
N PRO A 260 1.98 22.76 -6.92
CA PRO A 260 1.63 24.14 -6.53
C PRO A 260 0.70 24.32 -5.31
N ASP A 261 -0.29 23.46 -5.08
CA ASP A 261 -1.20 23.54 -3.94
C ASP A 261 -0.50 23.17 -2.61
N TYR A 262 0.69 22.58 -2.65
CA TYR A 262 1.48 22.16 -1.48
C TYR A 262 2.81 22.90 -1.38
N ILE A 263 3.47 23.19 -2.50
CA ILE A 263 4.75 23.89 -2.59
C ILE A 263 4.65 25.03 -3.61
N SER A 264 4.99 26.24 -3.19
CA SER A 264 5.11 27.41 -4.06
C SER A 264 6.42 28.14 -3.74
N TYR A 265 7.34 28.11 -4.70
CA TYR A 265 8.68 28.70 -4.55
C TYR A 265 8.65 30.23 -4.48
N ASP A 266 7.58 30.86 -4.97
CA ASP A 266 7.37 32.30 -4.98
C ASP A 266 6.49 32.81 -3.81
N ALA A 267 5.88 31.91 -3.03
CA ALA A 267 5.02 32.28 -1.91
C ALA A 267 5.76 33.16 -0.89
N GLN A 268 5.15 34.30 -0.56
CA GLN A 268 5.61 35.22 0.49
C GLN A 268 4.71 35.20 1.73
N ASN A 269 3.47 34.73 1.58
CA ASN A 269 2.44 34.67 2.62
C ASN A 269 1.69 33.35 2.50
N VAL A 270 0.95 33.00 3.56
CA VAL A 270 0.01 31.88 3.52
C VAL A 270 -0.97 32.01 2.34
N ARG A 271 -1.39 30.86 1.79
CA ARG A 271 -2.16 30.78 0.55
C ARG A 271 -3.50 30.09 0.77
N ASP A 272 -4.55 30.60 0.13
CA ASP A 272 -5.92 30.04 0.24
C ASP A 272 -6.07 28.68 -0.47
N ASN A 273 -5.24 28.42 -1.49
CA ASN A 273 -5.25 27.16 -2.22
C ASN A 273 -4.41 26.06 -1.54
N TYR A 274 -3.79 26.34 -0.39
CA TYR A 274 -3.00 25.33 0.33
C TYR A 274 -3.86 24.11 0.71
N ARG A 275 -3.31 22.91 0.51
CA ARG A 275 -3.98 21.62 0.78
C ARG A 275 -3.21 20.70 1.75
N GLY A 276 -2.09 21.17 2.28
CA GLY A 276 -1.30 20.44 3.28
C GLY A 276 -1.92 20.47 4.69
N PRO A 277 -1.20 19.93 5.68
CA PRO A 277 -1.65 19.95 7.07
C PRO A 277 -1.72 21.39 7.59
N VAL A 278 -2.81 21.71 8.30
CA VAL A 278 -3.09 23.02 8.90
C VAL A 278 -3.18 22.90 10.42
N VAL A 279 -3.12 24.02 11.13
CA VAL A 279 -3.43 24.04 12.56
C VAL A 279 -4.92 23.79 12.80
N ASP A 280 -5.29 23.36 14.00
CA ASP A 280 -6.67 23.09 14.43
C ASP A 280 -7.43 21.99 13.66
N ASP A 281 -6.73 21.22 12.81
CA ASP A 281 -7.24 19.96 12.27
C ASP A 281 -6.80 18.77 13.13
N SER A 282 -7.68 17.78 13.28
CA SER A 282 -7.42 16.57 14.09
C SER A 282 -6.21 15.76 13.61
N THR A 283 -5.84 15.91 12.35
CA THR A 283 -4.68 15.28 11.70
C THR A 283 -3.60 16.29 11.31
N GLY A 284 -3.76 17.53 11.75
CA GLY A 284 -2.95 18.68 11.37
C GLY A 284 -1.80 19.01 12.32
N ILE A 285 -1.29 20.24 12.21
CA ILE A 285 -0.13 20.74 12.95
C ILE A 285 -0.54 21.10 14.38
N ARG A 286 -0.04 20.32 15.33
CA ARG A 286 -0.17 20.58 16.78
C ARG A 286 0.80 21.67 17.25
N LEU A 287 0.29 22.83 17.66
CA LEU A 287 1.11 23.99 18.04
C LEU A 287 2.04 23.70 19.23
N GLU A 288 1.62 22.86 20.16
CA GLU A 288 2.43 22.41 21.30
C GLU A 288 3.64 21.56 20.89
N LEU A 289 3.64 21.01 19.67
CA LEU A 289 4.75 20.23 19.12
C LEU A 289 5.71 21.07 18.26
N MET A 290 5.46 22.36 18.05
CA MET A 290 6.30 23.24 17.24
C MET A 290 7.80 23.18 17.59
N PRO A 291 8.22 23.16 18.87
CA PRO A 291 9.63 23.02 19.23
C PRO A 291 10.26 21.70 18.78
N PHE A 292 9.46 20.62 18.69
CA PHE A 292 9.92 19.29 18.31
C PHE A 292 9.85 19.06 16.80
N TYR A 293 8.88 19.68 16.12
CA TYR A 293 8.89 19.72 14.67
C TYR A 293 10.19 20.33 14.16
N ASN A 294 10.66 21.40 14.83
CA ASN A 294 11.91 22.09 14.47
C ASN A 294 11.97 22.33 12.96
N PHE A 295 10.88 22.93 12.44
CA PHE A 295 10.72 23.19 11.02
C PHE A 295 11.83 24.10 10.50
N ASP A 296 12.27 23.83 9.28
CA ASP A 296 13.11 24.74 8.52
C ASP A 296 12.32 26.02 8.23
N THR A 297 12.89 27.15 8.65
CA THR A 297 12.32 28.50 8.48
C THR A 297 13.13 29.34 7.50
N THR A 298 14.12 28.75 6.83
CA THR A 298 14.91 29.44 5.81
C THR A 298 14.07 29.74 4.57
N GLY A 299 14.29 30.92 3.98
CA GLY A 299 13.54 31.37 2.81
C GLY A 299 12.04 31.38 3.08
N ASN A 300 11.29 30.63 2.27
CA ASN A 300 9.85 30.44 2.41
C ASN A 300 9.47 28.99 2.72
N ALA A 301 10.36 28.19 3.31
CA ALA A 301 10.08 26.78 3.65
C ALA A 301 8.94 26.60 4.67
N LEU A 302 8.63 27.64 5.45
CA LEU A 302 7.52 27.71 6.39
C LEU A 302 6.83 29.08 6.28
N LEU A 303 5.52 29.09 6.11
CA LEU A 303 4.71 30.30 6.06
C LEU A 303 3.80 30.34 7.28
N VAL A 304 3.81 31.47 8.01
CA VAL A 304 3.10 31.60 9.29
C VAL A 304 2.38 32.93 9.36
N THR A 305 1.12 32.93 9.79
CA THR A 305 0.43 34.15 10.21
C THR A 305 0.27 34.20 11.72
N LYS A 306 0.26 35.41 12.27
CA LYS A 306 0.05 35.65 13.70
C LYS A 306 -1.13 36.58 13.91
N ASP A 307 -1.84 36.38 15.02
CA ASP A 307 -2.88 37.31 15.46
C ASP A 307 -2.29 38.63 15.98
N SER A 308 -3.15 39.59 16.35
CA SER A 308 -2.72 40.87 16.93
C SER A 308 -1.99 40.74 18.27
N SER A 309 -2.09 39.58 18.94
CA SER A 309 -1.43 39.27 20.20
C SER A 309 -0.09 38.55 19.99
N GLY A 310 0.28 38.25 18.74
CA GLY A 310 1.50 37.54 18.38
C GLY A 310 1.40 36.02 18.42
N HIS A 311 0.22 35.44 18.67
CA HIS A 311 0.01 33.99 18.62
C HIS A 311 -0.07 33.49 17.19
N ILE A 312 0.47 32.30 16.93
CA ILE A 312 0.39 31.65 15.62
C ILE A 312 -1.08 31.33 15.33
N LYS A 313 -1.57 31.80 14.19
CA LYS A 313 -2.92 31.57 13.71
C LYS A 313 -2.95 30.55 12.57
N GLU A 314 -1.99 30.60 11.66
CA GLU A 314 -1.89 29.67 10.53
C GLU A 314 -0.44 29.25 10.33
N VAL A 315 -0.24 27.99 9.95
CA VAL A 315 1.06 27.42 9.57
C VAL A 315 0.86 26.66 8.27
N GLN A 316 1.67 26.96 7.25
CA GLN A 316 1.72 26.20 6.01
C GLN A 316 3.15 25.72 5.79
N LEU A 317 3.28 24.41 5.55
CA LEU A 317 4.55 23.78 5.21
C LEU A 317 4.78 24.00 3.72
N ASN A 318 5.94 24.53 3.36
CA ASN A 318 6.27 24.87 1.98
C ASN A 318 7.65 24.30 1.59
N SER A 319 8.01 23.17 2.20
CA SER A 319 9.14 22.33 1.80
C SER A 319 8.85 20.86 2.11
N ALA A 320 9.23 19.94 1.22
CA ALA A 320 9.07 18.50 1.44
C ALA A 320 9.76 18.02 2.73
N GLY A 321 10.90 18.62 3.07
CA GLY A 321 11.59 18.39 4.34
C GLY A 321 10.70 18.69 5.54
N ASN A 322 10.00 19.83 5.57
CA ASN A 322 9.08 20.15 6.66
C ASN A 322 7.90 19.17 6.74
N TYR A 323 7.38 18.67 5.62
CA TYR A 323 6.38 17.60 5.66
C TYR A 323 6.96 16.30 6.27
N ALA A 324 8.18 15.90 5.90
CA ALA A 324 8.84 14.73 6.48
C ALA A 324 8.99 14.86 8.01
N ARG A 325 9.44 16.02 8.48
CA ARG A 325 9.58 16.35 9.90
C ARG A 325 8.22 16.28 10.61
N PHE A 326 7.19 16.90 10.04
CA PHE A 326 5.84 16.88 10.58
C PHE A 326 5.32 15.44 10.75
N HIS A 327 5.38 14.61 9.72
CA HIS A 327 4.84 13.24 9.79
C HIS A 327 5.62 12.37 10.77
N LEU A 328 6.96 12.44 10.77
CA LEU A 328 7.76 11.63 11.69
C LEU A 328 7.56 12.05 13.16
N VAL A 329 7.60 13.34 13.47
CA VAL A 329 7.37 13.83 14.84
C VAL A 329 5.97 13.46 15.32
N THR A 330 4.96 13.60 14.46
CA THR A 330 3.58 13.23 14.79
C THR A 330 3.45 11.72 15.06
N LEU A 331 4.09 10.88 14.24
CA LEU A 331 4.14 9.42 14.45
C LEU A 331 4.75 9.09 15.82
N LEU A 332 5.90 9.69 16.14
CA LEU A 332 6.61 9.43 17.39
C LEU A 332 5.83 9.94 18.60
N GLN A 333 5.21 11.11 18.51
CA GLN A 333 4.34 11.61 19.58
C GLN A 333 3.13 10.69 19.80
N LYS A 334 2.47 10.26 18.72
CA LYS A 334 1.37 9.29 18.79
C LYS A 334 1.81 7.98 19.44
N HIS A 335 3.01 7.50 19.13
CA HIS A 335 3.58 6.32 19.78
C HIS A 335 3.78 6.53 21.29
N ARG A 336 4.37 7.66 21.70
CA ARG A 336 4.58 7.99 23.11
C ARG A 336 3.28 8.06 23.90
N GLU A 337 2.22 8.63 23.31
CA GLU A 337 0.90 8.76 23.94
C GLU A 337 0.18 7.43 24.06
N THR A 338 0.27 6.56 23.04
CA THR A 338 -0.53 5.32 22.95
C THR A 338 0.18 4.07 23.48
N ASN A 339 1.53 4.08 23.53
CA ASN A 339 2.34 2.93 23.91
C ASN A 339 3.47 3.34 24.88
N PRO A 340 3.15 3.95 26.03
CA PRO A 340 4.16 4.39 26.99
C PRO A 340 5.01 3.20 27.47
N GLY A 341 6.33 3.37 27.45
CA GLY A 341 7.30 2.35 27.88
C GLY A 341 7.58 1.23 26.86
N VAL A 342 6.87 1.19 25.72
CA VAL A 342 7.19 0.26 24.62
C VAL A 342 8.17 0.93 23.68
N LYS A 343 9.24 0.23 23.29
CA LYS A 343 10.22 0.76 22.34
C LYS A 343 9.75 0.58 20.89
N MET A 344 9.74 1.64 20.10
CA MET A 344 9.67 1.55 18.64
C MET A 344 11.01 1.03 18.09
N LYS A 345 10.97 -0.13 17.41
CA LYS A 345 12.18 -0.82 16.93
C LYS A 345 12.50 -0.49 15.48
N SER A 346 11.46 -0.27 14.67
CA SER A 346 11.59 0.05 13.25
C SER A 346 10.46 0.96 12.78
N ILE A 347 10.67 1.65 11.66
CA ILE A 347 9.68 2.47 10.96
C ILE A 347 9.66 2.03 9.50
N ILE A 348 8.48 1.68 9.01
CA ILE A 348 8.24 1.38 7.60
C ILE A 348 7.91 2.66 6.85
N LEU A 349 8.64 2.89 5.75
CA LEU A 349 8.36 3.95 4.78
C LEU A 349 7.34 3.45 3.74
N GLY A 350 6.09 3.33 4.16
CA GLY A 350 4.95 2.81 3.39
C GLY A 350 4.37 3.75 2.33
N CYS A 351 5.19 4.66 1.82
CA CYS A 351 4.94 5.47 0.62
C CYS A 351 6.29 5.66 -0.09
N THR A 352 6.30 5.44 -1.40
CA THR A 352 7.52 5.44 -2.23
C THR A 352 8.19 6.81 -2.34
N HIS A 353 7.54 7.88 -1.89
CA HIS A 353 8.16 9.20 -1.80
C HIS A 353 9.05 9.39 -0.56
N TYR A 354 8.80 8.67 0.55
CA TYR A 354 9.56 8.87 1.79
C TYR A 354 11.07 8.63 1.65
N PRO A 355 11.54 7.63 0.88
CA PRO A 355 12.96 7.41 0.66
C PRO A 355 13.72 8.62 0.09
N TYR A 356 13.08 9.48 -0.73
CA TYR A 356 13.73 10.72 -1.22
C TYR A 356 14.15 11.67 -0.10
N LEU A 357 13.54 11.55 1.09
CA LEU A 357 13.81 12.37 2.26
C LEU A 357 14.44 11.56 3.39
N TYR A 358 15.08 10.42 3.08
CA TYR A 358 15.69 9.54 4.09
C TYR A 358 16.65 10.30 5.03
N ASP A 359 17.55 11.13 4.48
CA ASP A 359 18.51 11.90 5.28
C ASP A 359 17.81 12.85 6.26
N THR A 360 16.70 13.46 5.84
CA THR A 360 15.89 14.32 6.70
C THR A 360 15.25 13.52 7.82
N LEU A 361 14.66 12.35 7.50
CA LEU A 361 14.04 11.47 8.48
C LEU A 361 15.08 10.93 9.48
N ALA A 362 16.25 10.50 9.02
CA ALA A 362 17.34 10.02 9.86
C ALA A 362 17.82 11.11 10.83
N LYS A 363 18.02 12.33 10.32
CA LYS A 363 18.38 13.48 11.15
C LYS A 363 17.33 13.77 12.23
N VAL A 364 16.05 13.73 11.90
CA VAL A 364 14.97 13.92 12.88
C VAL A 364 14.96 12.83 13.94
N VAL A 365 15.19 11.56 13.56
CA VAL A 365 15.31 10.46 14.53
C VAL A 365 16.45 10.73 15.51
N ASP A 366 17.60 11.20 15.03
CA ASP A 366 18.74 11.51 15.89
C ASP A 366 18.54 12.76 16.76
N GLU A 367 17.79 13.77 16.30
CA GLU A 367 17.41 14.94 17.10
C GLU A 367 16.45 14.62 18.25
N LEU A 368 15.65 13.55 18.11
CA LEU A 368 14.58 13.18 19.07
C LEU A 368 14.96 12.02 20.00
N ARG A 369 16.13 11.40 19.81
CA ARG A 369 16.72 10.41 20.72
C ARG A 369 17.28 11.10 21.96
#